data_AF-A0A2A4EB33-F1
#
_entry.id   AF-A0A2A4EB33-F1
#
_cell.length_a   1.000
_cell.length_b   1.000
_cell.length_c   1.000
_cell.angle_alpha   90.00
_cell.angle_beta   90.00
_cell.angle_gamma   90.00
#
_symmetry.space_group_name_H-M   'P 1'
#
loop_
_entity.id
_entity.type
_entity.pdbx_description
1 polymer ?
#
loop_
_entity_poly.entity_id
_entity_poly.type
_entity_poly.pdbx_seq_one_letter_code
_entity_poly.pdbx_strand_id
1 'polypeptide(L)'
;MSEPDAEPSLVQQRMALQRRRNFAIYTIGSSIVLGAICVTLFFTSGGDVRGWIAAALFAVGLGLGIRDLLRANAATGEFESRHGKDAGKQS
;
A
#
# COMPACT_ATOMS: atom_id res chain seq x y z
N MET A 1 5.46 -33.68 -18.86
CA MET A 1 4.72 -33.83 -17.60
C MET A 1 4.32 -32.42 -17.20
N SER A 2 3.13 -31.98 -17.62
CA SER A 2 2.65 -30.64 -17.30
C SER A 2 2.24 -30.66 -15.83
N GLU A 3 2.99 -29.96 -14.98
CA GLU A 3 2.54 -29.71 -13.62
C GLU A 3 1.14 -29.10 -13.69
N PRO A 4 0.15 -29.62 -12.95
CA PRO A 4 -1.15 -28.99 -12.88
C PRO A 4 -0.91 -27.58 -12.34
N ASP A 5 -1.42 -26.59 -13.06
CA ASP A 5 -1.47 -25.19 -12.65
C ASP A 5 -2.34 -25.13 -11.39
N ALA A 6 -1.75 -25.50 -10.26
CA ALA A 6 -2.45 -25.69 -9.01
C ALA A 6 -2.87 -24.30 -8.54
N GLU A 7 -4.17 -24.01 -8.65
CA GLU A 7 -4.71 -22.75 -8.19
C GLU A 7 -4.19 -22.46 -6.77
N PRO A 8 -3.59 -21.27 -6.54
CA PRO A 8 -2.93 -20.98 -5.28
C PRO A 8 -3.91 -21.17 -4.13
N SER A 9 -3.44 -21.79 -3.04
CA SER A 9 -4.30 -22.13 -1.91
C SER A 9 -4.94 -20.88 -1.31
N LEU A 10 -6.10 -21.01 -0.67
CA LEU A 10 -6.81 -19.86 -0.06
C LEU A 10 -5.93 -19.08 0.92
N VAL A 11 -5.02 -19.76 1.62
CA VAL A 11 -4.01 -19.14 2.49
C VAL A 11 -3.01 -18.31 1.70
N GLN A 12 -2.48 -18.83 0.58
CA GLN A 12 -1.57 -18.09 -0.30
C GLN A 12 -2.26 -16.85 -0.90
N GLN A 13 -3.52 -16.99 -1.33
CA GLN A 13 -4.32 -15.87 -1.85
C GLN A 13 -4.53 -14.78 -0.79
N ARG A 14 -4.92 -15.16 0.44
CA ARG A 14 -5.05 -14.20 1.56
C ARG A 14 -3.73 -13.53 1.91
N MET A 15 -2.63 -14.29 1.91
CA MET A 15 -1.31 -13.75 2.19
C MET A 15 -0.82 -12.76 1.13
N ALA A 16 -1.19 -12.96 -0.14
CA ALA A 16 -0.93 -12.00 -1.22
C ALA A 16 -1.71 -10.69 -1.02
N LEU A 17 -2.99 -10.78 -0.63
CA LEU A 17 -3.82 -9.60 -0.30
C LEU A 17 -3.25 -8.84 0.90
N GLN A 18 -2.86 -9.54 1.96
CA GLN A 18 -2.22 -8.93 3.14
C GLN A 18 -0.90 -8.25 2.79
N ARG A 19 -0.06 -8.87 1.94
CA ARG A 19 1.19 -8.25 1.48
C ARG A 19 0.93 -6.95 0.73
N ARG A 20 -0.06 -6.91 -0.17
CA ARG A 20 -0.45 -5.67 -0.88
C ARG A 20 -0.91 -4.59 0.08
N ARG A 21 -1.75 -4.94 1.05
CA ARG A 21 -2.20 -4.00 2.09
C ARG A 21 -1.04 -3.48 2.93
N ASN A 22 -0.14 -4.35 3.38
CA ASN A 22 1.03 -3.95 4.17
C ASN A 22 1.98 -3.06 3.38
N PHE A 23 2.17 -3.34 2.09
CA PHE A 23 2.96 -2.48 1.21
C PHE A 23 2.32 -1.09 1.09
N ALA A 24 1.00 -1.01 0.88
CA ALA A 24 0.29 0.27 0.84
C ALA A 24 0.43 1.06 2.16
N ILE A 25 0.30 0.40 3.32
CA ILE A 25 0.51 1.02 4.63
C ILE A 25 1.95 1.54 4.77
N TYR A 26 2.94 0.74 4.37
CA TYR A 26 4.34 1.14 4.38
C TYR A 26 4.59 2.35 3.48
N THR A 27 4.02 2.38 2.27
CA THR A 27 4.13 3.51 1.34
C THR A 27 3.51 4.78 1.93
N ILE A 28 2.34 4.68 2.56
CA ILE A 28 1.71 5.82 3.25
C ILE A 28 2.61 6.32 4.39
N GLY A 29 3.03 5.42 5.28
CA GLY A 29 3.86 5.77 6.44
C GLY A 29 5.18 6.41 6.05
N SER A 30 5.89 5.82 5.09
CA SER A 30 7.15 6.37 4.56
C SER A 30 6.96 7.71 3.87
N SER A 31 5.87 7.89 3.09
CA SER A 31 5.55 9.18 2.46
C SER A 31 5.28 10.27 3.48
N ILE A 32 4.60 9.96 4.59
CA ILE A 32 4.34 10.92 5.67
C ILE A 32 5.65 11.33 6.35
N VAL A 33 6.49 10.37 6.73
CA VAL A 33 7.76 10.63 7.43
C VAL A 33 8.71 11.44 6.56
N LEU A 34 8.93 10.99 5.31
CA LEU A 34 9.82 11.67 4.38
C LEU A 34 9.26 13.04 3.96
N GLY A 35 7.95 13.15 3.79
CA GLY A 35 7.27 14.42 3.52
C GLY A 35 7.49 15.42 4.66
N ALA A 36 7.33 15.00 5.92
CA ALA A 36 7.57 15.84 7.08
C ALA A 36 9.02 16.33 7.18
N ILE A 37 9.99 15.45 6.88
CA ILE A 37 11.42 15.80 6.81
C ILE A 37 11.65 16.86 5.72
N CYS A 38 11.10 16.66 4.52
CA CYS A 38 11.26 17.62 3.42
C CYS A 38 10.61 18.97 3.71
N VAL A 39 9.42 18.99 4.33
CA VAL A 39 8.77 20.24 4.77
C VAL A 39 9.63 20.96 5.79
N THR A 40 10.17 20.24 6.78
CA THR A 40 11.08 20.81 7.78
C THR A 40 12.31 21.42 7.11
N LEU A 41 12.95 20.69 6.20
CA LEU A 41 14.12 21.16 5.45
C LEU A 41 13.79 22.41 4.63
N PHE A 42 12.63 22.44 3.96
CA PHE A 42 12.18 23.58 3.15
C PHE A 42 12.10 24.87 3.96
N PHE A 43 11.50 24.81 5.15
CA PHE A 43 11.40 25.97 6.05
C PHE A 43 12.76 26.38 6.63
N THR A 44 13.67 25.43 6.88
CA THR A 44 15.02 25.75 7.40
C THR A 44 15.98 26.30 6.34
N SER A 45 15.76 26.03 5.06
CA SER A 45 16.68 26.38 3.97
C SER A 45 16.19 27.51 3.05
N GLY A 46 15.09 28.18 3.40
CA GLY A 46 14.65 29.41 2.74
C GLY A 46 13.80 29.23 1.48
N GLY A 47 13.19 28.05 1.31
CA GLY A 47 12.13 27.83 0.33
C GLY A 47 12.54 27.92 -1.15
N ASP A 48 13.15 26.87 -1.69
CA ASP A 48 13.57 26.77 -3.10
C ASP A 48 12.62 25.87 -3.94
N VAL A 49 12.66 26.00 -5.26
CA VAL A 49 11.86 25.21 -6.24
C VAL A 49 11.94 23.70 -5.97
N ARG A 50 13.09 23.22 -5.48
CA ARG A 50 13.30 21.81 -5.09
C ARG A 50 12.31 21.33 -4.03
N GLY A 51 11.90 22.19 -3.10
CA GLY A 51 10.93 21.83 -2.06
C GLY A 51 9.51 21.69 -2.59
N TRP A 52 9.12 22.52 -3.56
CA TRP A 52 7.83 22.38 -4.24
C TRP A 52 7.74 21.08 -5.05
N ILE A 53 8.84 20.69 -5.71
CA ILE A 53 8.93 19.40 -6.41
C ILE A 53 8.84 18.24 -5.41
N ALA A 54 9.57 18.31 -4.30
CA ALA A 54 9.50 17.28 -3.25
C ALA A 54 8.07 17.17 -2.67
N ALA A 55 7.43 18.30 -2.35
CA ALA A 55 6.06 18.33 -1.84
C ALA A 55 5.06 17.68 -2.83
N ALA A 56 5.18 17.99 -4.13
CA ALA A 56 4.36 17.38 -5.17
C ALA A 56 4.57 15.85 -5.24
N LEU A 57 5.83 15.40 -5.18
CA LEU A 57 6.15 13.96 -5.19
C LEU A 57 5.55 13.23 -3.98
N PHE A 58 5.64 13.81 -2.78
CA PHE A 58 5.05 13.20 -1.58
C PHE A 58 3.53 13.21 -1.61
N ALA A 59 2.90 14.28 -2.13
CA ALA A 59 1.45 14.32 -2.32
C ALA A 59 0.98 13.21 -3.27
N VAL A 60 1.70 12.99 -4.38
CA VAL A 60 1.42 11.89 -5.31
C VAL A 60 1.63 10.53 -4.64
N GLY A 61 2.74 10.33 -3.93
CA GLY A 61 3.04 9.09 -3.21
C GLY A 61 1.96 8.75 -2.17
N LEU A 62 1.50 9.75 -1.42
CA LEU A 62 0.40 9.60 -0.47
C LEU A 62 -0.91 9.21 -1.17
N GLY A 63 -1.24 9.89 -2.28
CA GLY A 63 -2.45 9.58 -3.06
C GLY A 63 -2.44 8.16 -3.64
N LEU A 64 -1.30 7.72 -4.18
CA LEU A 64 -1.12 6.35 -4.67
C LEU A 64 -1.24 5.32 -3.53
N GLY A 65 -0.60 5.58 -2.38
CA GLY A 65 -0.70 4.71 -1.21
C GLY A 65 -2.13 4.56 -0.70
N ILE A 66 -2.88 5.66 -0.62
CA ILE A 66 -4.32 5.64 -0.23
C ILE A 66 -5.13 4.83 -1.23
N ARG A 67 -4.94 5.06 -2.54
CA ARG A 67 -5.64 4.33 -3.59
C ARG A 67 -5.37 2.82 -3.51
N ASP A 68 -4.13 2.43 -3.29
CA ASP A 68 -3.76 1.01 -3.19
C ASP A 68 -4.33 0.37 -1.93
N LEU A 69 -4.39 1.11 -0.81
CA LEU A 69 -5.04 0.65 0.41
C LEU A 69 -6.54 0.42 0.20
N LEU A 70 -7.23 1.35 -0.45
CA LEU A 70 -8.66 1.21 -0.76
C LEU A 70 -8.92 0.00 -1.67
N ARG A 71 -8.08 -0.20 -2.69
CA ARG A 71 -8.17 -1.36 -3.59
C ARG A 71 -7.90 -2.68 -2.86
N ALA A 72 -6.91 -2.72 -1.97
CA ALA A 72 -6.61 -3.90 -1.17
C ALA A 72 -7.76 -4.26 -0.23
N ASN A 73 -8.40 -3.25 0.38
CA ASN A 73 -9.59 -3.46 1.22
C ASN A 73 -10.78 -3.98 0.40
N ALA A 74 -11.04 -3.39 -0.77
CA ALA A 74 -12.11 -3.86 -1.66
C ALA A 74 -11.87 -5.31 -2.11
N ALA A 75 -10.65 -5.64 -2.53
CA ALA A 75 -10.29 -7.00 -2.93
C ALA A 75 -10.38 -8.01 -1.77
N THR A 76 -10.08 -7.59 -0.54
CA THR A 76 -10.26 -8.43 0.65
C THR A 76 -11.75 -8.68 0.92
N GLY A 77 -12.60 -7.64 0.81
CA GLY A 77 -14.04 -7.78 0.96
C GLY A 77 -14.67 -8.69 -0.10
N GLU A 78 -14.24 -8.57 -1.35
CA GLU A 78 -14.68 -9.45 -2.44
C GLU A 78 -14.22 -10.90 -2.21
N PHE A 79 -12.97 -11.10 -1.76
CA PHE A 79 -12.45 -12.43 -1.43
C PHE A 79 -13.26 -13.09 -0.30
N GLU A 80 -13.56 -12.37 0.77
CA GLU A 80 -14.36 -12.87 1.89
C GLU A 80 -15.83 -13.09 1.51
N SER A 81 -16.38 -12.28 0.61
CA SER A 81 -17.73 -12.50 0.06
C SER A 81 -17.84 -13.80 -0.75
N ARG A 82 -16.75 -14.24 -1.40
CA ARG A 82 -16.74 -15.45 -2.24
C ARG A 82 -16.39 -16.72 -1.46
N HIS A 83 -15.52 -16.62 -0.45
CA HIS A 83 -14.95 -17.80 0.25
C HIS A 83 -15.38 -17.93 1.71
N GLY A 84 -16.13 -16.95 2.25
CA GLY A 84 -16.54 -16.88 3.63
C GLY A 84 -15.71 -15.88 4.45
N LYS A 85 -16.34 -15.33 5.49
CA LYS A 85 -15.70 -14.40 6.43
C LYS A 85 -14.48 -15.07 7.08
N ASP A 86 -13.35 -14.36 7.12
CA ASP A 86 -12.06 -14.87 7.63
C ASP A 86 -11.46 -16.08 6.86
N ALA A 87 -11.92 -16.38 5.64
CA ALA A 87 -11.37 -17.49 4.83
C ALA A 87 -9.85 -17.38 4.66
N GLY A 88 -9.10 -18.45 4.95
CA GLY A 88 -7.64 -18.48 4.80
C GLY A 88 -6.84 -17.69 5.84
N LYS A 89 -7.47 -17.22 6.93
CA LYS A 89 -6.78 -16.58 8.06
C LYS A 89 -6.06 -17.65 8.88
N GLN A 90 -4.74 -17.56 9.00
CA GLN A 90 -3.98 -18.39 9.95
C GLN A 90 -4.02 -17.70 11.31
N SER A 91 -4.56 -18.39 12.33
CA SER A 91 -4.50 -17.99 13.74
C SER A 91 -3.12 -18.24 14.32
#